data_AF-A0A0C2W844-F1
#
_entry.id   AF-A0A0C2W844-F1
#
_cell.length_a   1.000
_cell.length_b   1.000
_cell.length_c   1.000
_cell.angle_alpha   90.00
_cell.angle_beta   90.00
_cell.angle_gamma   90.00
#
_symmetry.space_group_name_H-M   'P 1'
#
loop_
_entity.id
_entity.type
_entity.pdbx_description
1 polymer ?
#
loop_
_entity_poly.entity_id
_entity_poly.type
_entity_poly.pdbx_seq_one_letter_code
_entity_poly.pdbx_strand_id
1 'polypeptide(L)'
;HDSSAQDPERCCRPGTRQGVLNKMGTWMDDPSAPERILWLHGPAGVGKSAIAQTISNSYDQDKVVATFFFFRSDPIRNDGNLLF
;
A
#
# COMPACT_ATOMS: atom_id res chain seq x y z
N HIS A 1 -12.79 -5.85 -16.66
CA HIS A 1 -12.77 -4.59 -15.87
C HIS A 1 -11.55 -4.68 -14.98
N ASP A 2 -10.62 -3.73 -15.09
CA ASP A 2 -9.26 -3.90 -14.56
C ASP A 2 -9.17 -3.44 -13.09
N SER A 3 -9.37 -4.39 -12.17
CA SER A 3 -9.27 -4.17 -10.72
C SER A 3 -7.86 -3.74 -10.26
N SER A 4 -6.87 -3.73 -11.16
CA SER A 4 -5.46 -3.43 -10.88
C SER A 4 -5.08 -1.95 -10.93
N ALA A 5 -5.94 -1.07 -11.46
CA ALA A 5 -5.61 0.35 -11.57
C ALA A 5 -5.56 1.03 -10.19
N GLN A 6 -4.35 1.13 -9.65
CA GLN A 6 -4.06 1.92 -8.45
C GLN A 6 -4.01 3.39 -8.85
N ASP A 7 -4.80 4.22 -8.18
CA ASP A 7 -4.85 5.66 -8.40
C ASP A 7 -3.51 6.30 -7.98
N PRO A 8 -2.68 6.79 -8.91
CA PRO A 8 -1.36 7.32 -8.61
C PRO A 8 -1.43 8.61 -7.78
N GLU A 9 -2.58 9.30 -7.74
CA GLU A 9 -2.79 10.48 -6.88
C GLU A 9 -2.80 10.11 -5.39
N ARG A 10 -2.90 8.82 -5.05
CA ARG A 10 -2.94 8.34 -3.66
C ARG A 10 -1.58 8.02 -3.09
N CYS A 11 -0.50 8.08 -3.85
CA CYS A 11 0.85 7.94 -3.33
C CYS A 11 1.23 9.12 -2.41
N CYS A 12 2.28 8.93 -1.61
CA CYS A 12 2.87 10.00 -0.84
C CYS A 12 3.35 11.12 -1.76
N ARG A 13 3.11 12.36 -1.36
CA ARG A 13 3.67 13.52 -2.06
C ARG A 13 5.21 13.44 -2.02
N PRO A 14 5.90 13.84 -3.09
CA PRO A 14 7.36 13.84 -3.12
C PRO A 14 7.98 14.52 -1.89
N GLY A 15 9.01 13.90 -1.32
CA GLY A 15 9.71 14.43 -0.15
C GLY A 15 8.99 14.25 1.20
N THR A 16 7.75 13.74 1.22
CA THR A 16 7.02 13.46 2.47
C THR A 16 7.24 12.03 2.95
N ARG A 17 7.10 11.80 4.26
CA ARG A 17 7.11 10.45 4.89
C ARG A 17 8.35 9.59 4.62
N GLN A 18 9.44 10.20 4.16
CA GLN A 18 10.70 9.54 3.80
C GLN A 18 11.24 8.63 4.91
N GLY A 19 11.21 9.06 6.17
CA GLY A 19 11.70 8.22 7.28
C GLY A 19 10.93 6.90 7.44
N VAL A 20 9.60 6.92 7.23
CA VAL A 20 8.78 5.71 7.30
C VAL A 20 8.99 4.84 6.07
N LEU A 21 9.01 5.46 4.88
CA LEU A 21 9.26 4.76 3.62
C LEU A 21 10.61 4.05 3.63
N ASN A 22 11.67 4.74 4.05
CA ASN A 22 13.01 4.17 4.15
C ASN A 22 13.04 3.00 5.14
N LYS A 23 12.41 3.15 6.32
CA LYS A 23 12.37 2.07 7.31
C LYS A 23 11.65 0.82 6.76
N MET A 24 10.54 1.01 6.07
CA MET A 24 9.81 -0.09 5.43
C MET A 24 10.63 -0.72 4.31
N GLY A 25 11.32 0.09 3.50
CA GLY A 25 12.15 -0.40 2.43
C GLY A 25 13.32 -1.22 2.95
N THR A 26 14.05 -0.71 3.95
CA THR A 26 15.11 -1.47 4.64
C THR A 26 14.61 -2.80 5.19
N TRP A 27 13.41 -2.83 5.78
CA TRP A 27 12.83 -4.08 6.27
C TRP A 27 12.48 -5.05 5.12
N MET A 28 11.90 -4.55 4.03
CA MET A 28 11.54 -5.37 2.87
C MET A 28 12.76 -5.92 2.13
N ASP A 29 13.86 -5.17 2.15
CA ASP A 29 15.12 -5.52 1.49
C ASP A 29 16.06 -6.37 2.35
N ASP A 30 15.72 -6.61 3.62
CA ASP A 30 16.51 -7.42 4.54
C ASP A 30 16.05 -8.89 4.52
N PRO A 31 16.78 -9.81 3.85
CA PRO A 31 16.42 -11.23 3.81
C PRO A 31 16.63 -11.92 5.16
N SER A 32 17.34 -11.29 6.10
CA SER A 32 17.62 -11.80 7.44
C SER A 32 16.65 -11.31 8.50
N ALA A 33 15.73 -10.40 8.14
CA ALA A 33 14.72 -9.87 9.06
C ALA A 33 13.88 -11.02 9.64
N PRO A 34 13.83 -11.18 10.98
CA PRO A 34 13.01 -12.21 11.60
C PRO A 34 11.51 -11.90 11.51
N GLU A 35 11.14 -10.61 11.38
CA GLU A 35 9.75 -10.19 11.29
C GLU A 35 9.16 -10.48 9.90
N ARG A 36 8.02 -11.18 9.87
CA ARG A 36 7.26 -11.47 8.64
C ARG A 36 6.14 -10.48 8.37
N ILE A 37 5.78 -9.65 9.36
CA ILE A 37 4.66 -8.72 9.30
C ILE A 37 5.12 -7.36 9.81
N LEU A 38 4.94 -6.32 9.00
CA LEU A 38 5.13 -4.93 9.39
C LEU A 38 3.75 -4.27 9.59
N TRP A 39 3.53 -3.71 10.78
CA TRP A 39 2.27 -3.04 11.13
C TRP A 39 2.43 -1.51 11.14
N LEU A 40 1.76 -0.82 10.21
CA LEU A 40 1.70 0.64 10.16
C LEU A 40 0.45 1.16 10.86
N HIS A 41 0.62 1.87 11.99
CA HIS A 41 -0.48 2.46 12.75
C HIS A 41 -0.34 3.98 12.91
N GLY A 42 -1.45 4.62 13.25
CA GLY A 42 -1.52 6.07 13.45
C GLY A 42 -2.95 6.61 13.32
N PRO A 43 -3.19 7.89 13.61
CA PRO A 43 -4.52 8.49 13.57
C PRO A 43 -5.21 8.37 12.21
N ALA A 44 -6.54 8.52 12.18
CA ALA A 44 -7.28 8.59 10.92
C ALA A 44 -6.82 9.80 10.09
N GLY A 45 -6.81 9.68 8.76
CA GLY A 45 -6.45 10.78 7.85
C GLY A 45 -4.95 11.07 7.66
N VAL A 46 -4.04 10.46 8.42
CA VAL A 46 -2.59 10.79 8.35
C VAL A 46 -1.85 10.26 7.11
N GLY A 47 -2.56 9.58 6.20
CA GLY A 47 -1.98 9.07 4.95
C GLY A 47 -1.34 7.68 5.04
N LYS A 48 -1.79 6.81 5.96
CA LYS A 48 -1.28 5.42 6.06
C LYS A 48 -1.44 4.64 4.76
N SER A 49 -2.62 4.74 4.12
CA SER A 49 -2.87 4.10 2.82
C SER A 49 -1.96 4.66 1.73
N ALA A 50 -1.62 5.96 1.79
CA ALA A 50 -0.69 6.57 0.84
C ALA A 50 0.74 6.03 0.99
N ILE A 51 1.18 5.77 2.23
CA ILE A 51 2.47 5.13 2.51
C ILE A 51 2.49 3.71 1.93
N ALA A 52 1.46 2.91 2.22
CA ALA A 52 1.36 1.54 1.70
C ALA A 52 1.35 1.51 0.16
N GLN A 53 0.62 2.44 -0.47
CA GLN A 53 0.56 2.58 -1.94
C GLN A 53 1.90 3.02 -2.54
N THR A 54 2.65 3.87 -1.84
CA THR A 54 3.97 4.30 -2.31
C THR A 54 4.96 3.15 -2.26
N ILE A 55 4.96 2.38 -1.17
CA ILE A 55 5.82 1.20 -1.05
C ILE A 55 5.44 0.14 -2.08
N SER A 56 4.15 -0.16 -2.29
CA SER A 56 3.77 -1.13 -3.32
C SER A 56 4.26 -0.75 -4.71
N ASN A 57 4.27 0.55 -5.02
CA ASN A 57 4.69 1.06 -6.32
C ASN A 57 6.21 1.17 -6.46
N SER A 58 6.97 1.19 -5.35
CA SER A 58 8.43 1.26 -5.37
C SER A 58 9.12 -0.08 -5.57
N TYR A 59 8.35 -1.18 -5.57
CA TYR A 59 8.86 -2.54 -5.69
C TYR A 59 8.26 -3.24 -6.92
N ASP A 60 9.12 -3.90 -7.68
CA ASP A 60 8.71 -4.68 -8.85
C ASP A 60 7.97 -5.97 -8.47
N GLN A 61 7.35 -6.60 -9.46
CA GLN A 61 6.60 -7.87 -9.31
C GLN A 61 7.43 -9.00 -8.69
N ASP A 62 8.76 -8.94 -8.80
CA ASP A 62 9.68 -9.94 -8.22
C ASP A 62 9.76 -9.87 -6.69
N LYS A 63 9.37 -8.74 -6.09
CA LYS A 63 9.34 -8.55 -4.62
C LYS A 63 7.93 -8.47 -4.06
N VAL A 64 6.96 -8.04 -4.86
CA VAL A 64 5.56 -7.90 -4.43
C VAL A 64 4.64 -8.74 -5.33
N VAL A 65 4.15 -9.85 -4.78
CA VAL A 65 3.26 -10.77 -5.50
C VAL A 65 1.84 -10.23 -5.60
N ALA A 66 1.38 -9.51 -4.57
CA ALA A 66 0.04 -8.93 -4.54
C ALA A 66 -0.04 -7.77 -3.55
N THR A 67 -0.89 -6.79 -3.89
CA THR A 67 -1.28 -5.70 -2.99
C THR A 67 -2.79 -5.49 -3.02
N PHE A 68 -3.39 -5.30 -1.86
CA PHE A 68 -4.83 -5.10 -1.72
C PHE A 68 -5.11 -3.78 -1.00
N PHE A 69 -6.00 -2.97 -1.59
CA PHE A 69 -6.44 -1.69 -1.02
C PHE A 69 -7.96 -1.65 -0.94
N PHE A 70 -8.49 -1.33 0.24
CA PHE A 70 -9.92 -1.21 0.47
C PHE A 70 -10.37 0.24 0.33
N PHE A 71 -11.35 0.48 -0.55
CA PHE A 71 -11.92 1.80 -0.79
C PHE A 71 -13.44 1.75 -0.57
N ARG A 72 -13.93 2.37 0.50
CA ARG A 72 -15.37 2.35 0.83
C ARG A 72 -16.23 3.24 -0.05
N SER A 73 -15.64 4.22 -0.73
CA SER A 73 -16.37 5.20 -1.56
C SER A 73 -16.45 4.82 -3.03
N ASP A 74 -15.93 3.65 -3.42
CA ASP A 74 -16.06 3.14 -4.78
C ASP A 74 -17.43 2.43 -4.89
N PRO A 75 -18.38 2.99 -5.67
CA PRO A 75 -19.74 2.45 -5.76
C PRO A 75 -19.80 1.07 -6.43
N ILE A 76 -18.77 0.67 -7.18
CA ILE A 76 -18.68 -0.64 -7.85
C ILE A 76 -18.04 -1.68 -6.90
N ARG A 77 -17.19 -1.25 -5.96
CA ARG A 77 -16.52 -2.17 -5.01
C ARG A 77 -17.26 -2.36 -3.69
N ASN A 78 -18.42 -1.70 -3.51
CA ASN A 78 -19.23 -1.76 -2.30
C ASN A 78 -20.59 -2.46 -2.51
N ASP A 79 -20.78 -3.12 -3.66
CA ASP A 79 -21.97 -3.93 -3.93
C ASP A 79 -21.67 -5.41 -3.68
N GLY A 80 -22.31 -5.97 -2.65
CA GLY A 80 -22.21 -7.40 -2.32
C GLY A 80 -22.76 -8.33 -3.40
N ASN A 81 -23.53 -7.80 -4.37
CA ASN A 81 -24.04 -8.57 -5.51
C ASN A 81 -23.03 -8.73 -6.64
N LEU A 82 -21.90 -8.02 -6.61
CA LEU A 82 -20.84 -8.14 -7.62
C LEU A 82 -19.75 -9.16 -7.23
N LEU A 83 -19.98 -9.93 -6.16
CA LEU A 83 -19.07 -10.98 -5.69
C LEU A 83 -19.32 -12.34 -6.37
N PHE A 84 -20.34 -12.48 -7.22
CA PHE A 84 -20.66 -13.69 -7.98
C PHE A 84 -21.22 -13.37 -9.37
#